data_AF-A0A845XU48-F1
#
_entry.id   AF-A0A845XU48-F1
#
_cell.length_a   1.000
_cell.length_b   1.000
_cell.length_c   1.000
_cell.angle_alpha   90.00
_cell.angle_beta   90.00
_cell.angle_gamma   90.00
#
_symmetry.space_group_name_H-M   'P 1'
#
loop_
_entity.id
_entity.type
_entity.pdbx_description
1 polymer ?
#
loop_
_entity_poly.entity_id
_entity_poly.type
_entity_poly.pdbx_seq_one_letter_code
_entity_poly.pdbx_strand_id
1 'polypeptide(L)'
;MNIPNDQFWTQSVFPSGANEAFDRFGTSLTGGDFNGDGRGDLAIGTPNEDLDGETNRGKVNVLRGSSTGLTSFGSQLWNQDNLAGSSTEAFDRF
;
A
#
# COMPACT_ATOMS: atom_id res chain seq x y z
N MET A 1 -22.76 -17.13 14.41
CA MET A 1 -21.50 -16.39 14.58
C MET A 1 -21.28 -15.65 13.27
N ASN A 2 -21.59 -14.35 13.23
CA ASN A 2 -21.35 -13.53 12.04
C ASN A 2 -19.84 -13.35 11.94
N ILE A 3 -19.19 -14.04 11.02
CA ILE A 3 -17.83 -13.68 10.64
C ILE A 3 -18.01 -12.38 9.85
N PRO A 4 -17.45 -11.23 10.28
CA PRO A 4 -17.45 -10.03 9.45
C PRO A 4 -16.93 -10.40 8.06
N ASN A 5 -17.42 -9.75 7.00
CA ASN A 5 -16.96 -10.00 5.64
C ASN A 5 -15.43 -10.02 5.58
N ASP A 6 -14.82 -11.19 5.47
CA ASP A 6 -13.37 -11.31 5.31
C ASP A 6 -13.00 -10.60 4.00
N GLN A 7 -12.16 -9.57 4.10
CA GLN A 7 -11.73 -8.79 2.94
C GLN A 7 -10.35 -9.26 2.50
N PHE A 8 -10.20 -9.51 1.21
CA PHE A 8 -8.94 -9.94 0.61
C PHE A 8 -8.41 -8.83 -0.29
N TRP A 9 -7.18 -8.37 -0.02
CA TRP A 9 -6.50 -7.32 -0.76
C TRP A 9 -5.21 -7.87 -1.34
N THR A 10 -4.99 -7.60 -2.63
CA THR A 10 -3.82 -8.01 -3.39
C THR A 10 -3.14 -6.77 -3.98
N GLN A 11 -1.95 -6.91 -4.54
CA GLN A 11 -1.34 -5.81 -5.28
C GLN A 11 -2.20 -5.29 -6.46
N SER A 12 -3.02 -6.14 -7.06
CA SER A 12 -3.88 -5.81 -8.21
C SER A 12 -5.04 -4.85 -7.94
N VAL A 13 -5.31 -4.50 -6.68
CA VAL A 13 -6.37 -3.55 -6.31
C VAL A 13 -5.87 -2.11 -6.22
N PHE A 14 -4.57 -1.87 -6.41
CA PHE A 14 -3.97 -0.53 -6.46
C PHE A 14 -3.61 -0.14 -7.91
N PRO A 15 -3.85 1.12 -8.32
CA PRO A 15 -3.73 1.53 -9.72
C PRO A 15 -2.30 1.64 -10.27
N SER A 16 -1.25 1.50 -9.45
CA SER A 16 0.14 1.53 -9.92
C SER A 16 0.98 0.36 -9.39
N GLY A 17 1.68 -0.28 -10.31
CA GLY A 17 2.44 -1.52 -10.13
C GLY A 17 1.87 -2.66 -10.99
N ALA A 18 2.72 -3.29 -11.79
CA ALA A 18 2.35 -4.56 -12.40
C ALA A 18 2.40 -5.64 -11.31
N ASN A 19 1.57 -6.68 -11.43
CA ASN A 19 1.70 -7.80 -10.50
C ASN A 19 2.96 -8.59 -10.85
N GLU A 20 4.04 -8.37 -10.12
CA GLU A 20 5.31 -9.00 -10.39
C GLU A 20 5.60 -10.08 -9.33
N ALA A 21 6.45 -11.03 -9.70
CA ALA A 21 6.88 -12.04 -8.76
C ALA A 21 7.92 -11.41 -7.83
N PHE A 22 7.84 -11.73 -6.54
CA PHE A 22 8.82 -11.33 -5.51
C PHE A 22 8.76 -9.88 -5.02
N ASP A 23 7.67 -9.14 -5.28
CA ASP A 23 7.46 -7.77 -4.75
C ASP A 23 7.21 -7.76 -3.24
N ARG A 24 6.80 -8.91 -2.69
CA ARG A 24 6.57 -9.15 -1.27
C ARG A 24 5.52 -8.22 -0.67
N PHE A 25 4.40 -8.05 -1.36
CA PHE A 25 3.21 -7.37 -0.82
C PHE A 25 2.83 -7.92 0.56
N GLY A 26 2.61 -7.02 1.52
CA GLY A 26 2.26 -7.40 2.89
C GLY A 26 3.44 -7.82 3.74
N THR A 27 4.68 -7.45 3.37
CA THR A 27 5.87 -7.67 4.21
C THR A 27 5.75 -6.93 5.54
N SER A 28 5.19 -5.73 5.53
CA SER A 28 4.91 -4.92 6.72
C SER A 28 3.48 -4.40 6.68
N LEU A 29 2.85 -4.33 7.85
CA LEU A 29 1.47 -3.86 8.03
C LEU A 29 1.42 -2.91 9.23
N THR A 30 0.70 -1.80 9.09
CA THR A 30 0.34 -0.94 10.22
C THR A 30 -1.07 -0.38 10.02
N GLY A 31 -1.84 -0.35 11.11
CA GLY A 31 -3.20 0.17 11.13
C GLY A 31 -3.27 1.45 11.95
N GLY A 32 -4.13 2.38 11.54
CA GLY A 32 -4.34 3.65 12.21
C GLY A 32 -5.35 4.50 11.47
N ASP A 33 -5.83 5.59 12.06
CA ASP A 33 -6.68 6.56 11.37
C ASP A 33 -5.77 7.65 10.76
N PHE A 34 -5.34 7.47 9.51
CA PHE A 34 -4.32 8.33 8.89
C PHE A 34 -4.92 9.60 8.27
N ASN A 35 -6.23 9.63 8.02
CA ASN A 35 -6.95 10.80 7.49
C ASN A 35 -7.80 11.53 8.55
N GLY A 36 -7.92 11.00 9.77
CA GLY A 36 -8.65 11.62 10.88
C GLY A 36 -10.17 11.51 10.74
N ASP A 37 -10.69 10.51 10.04
CA ASP A 37 -12.13 10.34 9.80
C ASP A 37 -12.83 9.46 10.86
N GLY A 38 -12.09 8.98 11.85
CA GLY A 38 -12.56 8.12 12.92
C GLY A 38 -12.63 6.63 12.56
N ARG A 39 -12.10 6.22 11.40
CA ARG A 39 -12.06 4.83 10.94
C ARG A 39 -10.61 4.36 10.78
N GLY A 40 -10.39 3.06 11.06
CA GLY A 40 -9.07 2.47 10.89
C GLY A 40 -8.73 2.26 9.40
N ASP A 41 -7.66 2.89 8.95
CA ASP A 41 -6.95 2.66 7.69
C ASP A 41 -5.92 1.53 7.85
N LEU A 42 -5.43 1.01 6.72
CA LEU A 42 -4.37 0.00 6.67
C LEU A 42 -3.28 0.42 5.68
N ALA A 43 -2.05 0.56 6.17
CA ALA A 43 -0.87 0.71 5.33
C ALA A 43 -0.15 -0.63 5.14
N ILE A 44 0.25 -0.93 3.90
CA ILE A 44 0.79 -2.20 3.44
C ILE A 44 2.08 -1.96 2.66
N GLY A 45 3.20 -2.46 3.18
CA GLY A 45 4.50 -2.35 2.51
C GLY A 45 4.75 -3.46 1.48
N THR A 46 5.36 -3.07 0.37
CA THR A 46 5.79 -3.91 -0.75
C THR A 46 7.23 -3.51 -1.13
N PRO A 47 8.25 -3.92 -0.34
CA PRO A 47 9.60 -3.36 -0.41
C PRO A 47 10.36 -3.71 -1.70
N ASN A 48 9.90 -4.71 -2.45
CA ASN A 48 10.57 -5.19 -3.66
C ASN A 48 9.83 -4.76 -4.94
N GLU A 49 8.88 -3.83 -4.86
CA GLU A 49 8.18 -3.34 -6.04
C GLU A 49 9.14 -2.66 -7.02
N ASP A 50 9.03 -3.01 -8.30
CA ASP A 50 9.63 -2.28 -9.40
C ASP A 50 8.69 -1.13 -9.84
N LEU A 51 9.21 0.10 -9.92
CA LEU A 51 8.41 1.29 -10.23
C LEU A 51 9.06 2.10 -11.35
N ASP A 52 8.29 2.39 -12.41
CA ASP A 52 8.71 3.18 -13.57
C ASP A 52 10.00 2.66 -14.25
N GLY A 53 10.19 1.34 -14.25
CA GLY A 53 11.31 0.65 -14.89
C GLY A 53 12.57 0.48 -14.02
N GLU A 54 12.50 0.91 -12.76
CA GLU A 54 13.58 0.82 -11.78
C GLU A 54 13.32 -0.27 -10.74
N THR A 55 14.36 -1.03 -10.41
CA THR A 55 14.24 -2.28 -9.65
C THR A 55 14.22 -2.10 -8.13
N ASN A 56 13.34 -2.83 -7.44
CA ASN A 56 13.19 -2.94 -5.98
C ASN A 56 13.17 -1.57 -5.28
N ARG A 57 12.38 -0.65 -5.79
CA ARG A 57 12.22 0.69 -5.20
C ARG A 57 11.36 0.68 -3.96
N GLY A 58 10.40 -0.24 -3.91
CA GLY A 58 9.47 -0.36 -2.80
C GLY A 58 8.31 0.64 -2.88
N LYS A 59 7.19 0.27 -2.25
CA LYS A 59 6.01 1.13 -2.10
C LYS A 59 5.24 0.79 -0.84
N VAL A 60 4.45 1.77 -0.38
CA VAL A 60 3.44 1.59 0.66
C VAL A 60 2.07 1.92 0.09
N ASN A 61 1.14 0.97 0.18
CA ASN A 61 -0.26 1.17 -0.20
C ASN A 61 -1.09 1.43 1.05
N VAL A 62 -1.96 2.44 1.03
CA VAL A 62 -2.84 2.78 2.15
C VAL A 62 -4.30 2.62 1.74
N LEU A 63 -4.97 1.63 2.32
CA LEU A 63 -6.42 1.42 2.20
C LEU A 63 -7.16 2.25 3.24
N ARG A 64 -8.31 2.79 2.86
CA ARG A 64 -9.13 3.59 3.76
C ARG A 64 -10.10 2.75 4.57
N GLY A 65 -10.31 3.13 5.83
CA GLY A 65 -11.43 2.64 6.63
C GLY A 65 -12.76 3.18 6.09
N SER A 66 -13.80 2.36 6.15
CA SER A 66 -15.17 2.75 5.80
C SER A 66 -16.18 2.14 6.78
N SER A 67 -17.47 2.45 6.62
CA SER A 67 -18.53 1.84 7.42
C SER A 67 -18.69 0.33 7.19
N THR A 68 -18.09 -0.22 6.15
CA THR A 68 -18.19 -1.63 5.76
C THR A 68 -16.85 -2.35 5.73
N GLY A 69 -15.81 -1.79 6.36
CA GLY A 69 -14.45 -2.32 6.34
C GLY A 69 -13.50 -1.47 5.51
N LEU A 70 -12.37 -2.04 5.07
CA LEU A 70 -11.41 -1.36 4.21
C LEU A 70 -12.00 -1.10 2.81
N THR A 71 -11.50 -0.07 2.12
CA THR A 71 -11.84 0.27 0.74
C THR A 71 -10.63 0.79 -0.02
N SER A 72 -10.57 0.51 -1.32
CA SER A 72 -9.61 1.13 -2.24
C SER A 72 -10.05 2.52 -2.70
N PHE A 73 -11.31 2.92 -2.46
CA PHE A 73 -11.75 4.27 -2.75
C PHE A 73 -11.00 5.29 -1.87
N GLY A 74 -10.29 6.23 -2.50
CA GLY A 74 -9.46 7.19 -1.78
C GLY A 74 -8.19 6.59 -1.16
N SER A 75 -7.78 5.40 -1.61
CA SER A 75 -6.48 4.81 -1.24
C SER A 75 -5.33 5.71 -1.68
N GLN A 76 -4.25 5.69 -0.93
CA GLN A 76 -3.02 6.36 -1.30
C GLN A 76 -1.94 5.35 -1.65
N LEU A 77 -1.00 5.78 -2.48
CA LEU A 77 0.22 5.06 -2.75
C LEU A 77 1.38 5.99 -2.43
N TRP A 78 2.27 5.53 -1.57
CA TRP A 78 3.47 6.24 -1.18
C TRP A 78 4.70 5.52 -1.70
N ASN A 79 5.59 6.29 -2.32
CA ASN A 79 6.92 5.86 -2.73
C ASN A 79 7.85 7.09 -2.62
N GLN A 80 9.13 6.89 -2.86
CA GLN A 80 10.11 7.98 -2.79
C GLN A 80 9.85 9.15 -3.76
N ASP A 81 9.05 8.97 -4.82
CA ASP A 81 8.75 10.05 -5.79
C ASP A 81 7.65 11.00 -5.30
N ASN A 82 6.78 10.51 -4.40
CA ASN A 82 5.63 11.27 -3.92
C ASN A 82 5.67 11.56 -2.41
N LEU A 83 6.77 11.19 -1.75
CA LEU A 83 7.13 11.65 -0.40
C LEU A 83 8.19 12.76 -0.50
N ALA A 84 7.91 13.93 0.07
CA ALA A 84 8.81 15.07 -0.02
C ALA A 84 10.17 14.78 0.65
N GLY A 85 11.27 15.02 -0.07
CA GLY A 85 12.63 15.08 0.51
C GLY A 85 13.57 13.91 0.20
N SER A 86 13.20 12.99 -0.69
CA SER A 86 14.12 11.96 -1.20
C SER A 86 14.38 12.14 -2.69
N SER A 87 15.62 11.96 -3.13
CA SER A 87 15.92 11.70 -4.54
C SER A 87 15.69 10.22 -4.83
N THR A 88 15.22 9.93 -6.04
CA THR A 88 14.95 8.58 -6.52
C THR A 88 16.24 7.79 -6.67
N GLU A 89 16.41 6.68 -5.93
CA GLU A 89 17.49 5.71 -6.16
C GLU A 89 16.94 4.27 -6.25
N ALA A 90 17.65 3.41 -7.00
CA ALA A 90 17.31 1.99 -7.10
C ALA A 90 17.74 1.26 -5.82
N PHE A 91 17.01 0.20 -5.44
CA PHE A 91 17.30 -0.64 -4.29
C PHE A 91 17.16 -0.01 -2.89
N ASP A 92 16.57 1.18 -2.78
CA ASP A 92 16.27 1.80 -1.47
C ASP A 92 15.24 0.99 -0.68
N ARG A 93 14.40 0.20 -1.37
CA ARG A 93 13.39 -0.70 -0.78
C ARG A 93 12.52 0.00 0.25
N PHE A 94 12.01 1.17 -0.15
CA PHE A 94 11.09 2.02 0.61
C PHE A 94 9.90 1.23 1.17
#